data_AF-A0A9W9D6Q7-F1
#
_entry.id   AF-A0A9W9D6Q7-F1
#
_cell.length_a   1.000
_cell.length_b   1.000
_cell.length_c   1.000
_cell.angle_alpha   90.00
_cell.angle_beta   90.00
_cell.angle_gamma   90.00
#
_symmetry.space_group_name_H-M   'P 1'
#
loop_
_entity.id
_entity.type
_entity.pdbx_description
1 polymer ?
#
loop_
_entity_poly.entity_id
_entity_poly.type
_entity_poly.pdbx_seq_one_letter_code
_entity_poly.pdbx_strand_id
1 'polypeptide(L)'
;MLYPQSPDLANIDWDTALKAPDLLIHLISADGTHPSWILQLREERLTDPFASSVRVSVRPSVRKVNCSCWIKKDNFQSSGVRKRKPEARPPKAGMARPGNAAQYQRHSLQLISRVLNIRTNASPFTLILDDLNQRAMPLVGELVRRGLSRNVNVVVVSFEATRFHPAVRSVPAYGDATGEQILQNIRKALGEAKESLVVIDSLYEILSVKNVDMGALFNLVAGEFASTLIGVYHQDTIPEQDAHKTYAPQPLDLFKYMATTVITCKSFAHVLAAKAARQRSLPEPTHGLLQGAEGIVQCLDANDHRGIVLEAEFRRKSGRPESETYFLRTARQSDYNTPLQGLAFGTLRQEFVVLLDQVPAYSSNEVTGLVNAAANELESTFNLGLTDKQKQAREGVVLPYFDAQKGEGAGEGGRILYDMGEEDDFDEEEDEI
;
A
#
# COMPACT_ATOMS: atom_id res chain seq x y z
N MET A 1 -6.86 58.58 -29.06
CA MET A 1 -6.66 57.16 -29.43
C MET A 1 -6.68 56.35 -28.14
N LEU A 2 -7.84 55.78 -27.81
CA LEU A 2 -8.03 54.95 -26.63
C LEU A 2 -7.71 53.52 -27.02
N TYR A 3 -6.72 52.91 -26.37
CA TYR A 3 -6.48 51.46 -26.45
C TYR A 3 -7.68 50.73 -25.83
N PRO A 4 -8.22 49.68 -26.48
CA PRO A 4 -9.27 48.87 -25.87
C PRO A 4 -8.69 48.14 -24.66
N GLN A 5 -9.28 48.35 -23.49
CA GLN A 5 -8.96 47.58 -22.28
C GLN A 5 -9.21 46.10 -22.56
N SER A 6 -8.21 45.27 -22.30
CA SER A 6 -8.35 43.81 -22.29
C SER A 6 -9.46 43.42 -21.32
N PRO A 7 -10.44 42.59 -21.72
CA PRO A 7 -11.52 42.18 -20.84
C PRO A 7 -10.94 41.41 -19.64
N ASP A 8 -11.31 41.85 -18.45
CA ASP A 8 -10.94 41.18 -17.20
C ASP A 8 -11.70 39.85 -17.08
N LEU A 9 -11.03 38.77 -17.47
CA LEU A 9 -11.57 37.41 -17.50
C LEU A 9 -11.78 36.82 -16.09
N ALA A 10 -11.34 37.50 -15.04
CA ALA A 10 -11.44 37.03 -13.66
C ALA A 10 -12.88 37.00 -13.12
N ASN A 11 -13.78 37.80 -13.69
CA ASN A 11 -15.17 37.96 -13.22
C ASN A 11 -16.22 37.27 -14.11
N ILE A 12 -15.79 36.42 -15.04
CA ILE A 12 -16.70 35.69 -15.92
C ILE A 12 -17.13 34.39 -15.24
N ASP A 13 -18.44 34.19 -15.11
CA ASP A 13 -19.03 32.91 -14.70
C ASP A 13 -18.92 31.90 -15.84
N TRP A 14 -17.82 31.15 -15.83
CA TRP A 14 -17.47 30.17 -16.85
C TRP A 14 -18.49 29.04 -16.97
N ASP A 15 -19.24 28.72 -15.92
CA ASP A 15 -20.28 27.69 -15.97
C ASP A 15 -21.49 28.13 -16.80
N THR A 16 -21.77 29.44 -16.84
CA THR A 16 -22.80 30.01 -17.70
C THR A 16 -22.28 30.21 -19.13
N ALA A 17 -21.01 30.62 -19.28
CA ALA A 17 -20.38 30.83 -20.58
C ALA A 17 -20.20 29.52 -21.39
N LEU A 18 -19.81 28.42 -20.74
CA LEU A 18 -19.59 27.12 -21.38
C LEU A 18 -20.89 26.39 -21.75
N LYS A 19 -22.04 26.83 -21.23
CA LYS A 19 -23.37 26.33 -21.61
C LYS A 19 -23.93 27.02 -22.86
N ALA A 20 -23.33 28.13 -23.31
CA ALA A 20 -23.74 28.80 -24.52
C ALA A 20 -23.26 27.98 -25.75
N PRO A 21 -24.18 27.50 -26.60
CA PRO A 21 -23.83 26.64 -27.75
C PRO A 21 -22.94 27.37 -28.76
N ASP A 22 -23.08 28.69 -28.86
CA ASP A 22 -22.32 29.53 -29.79
C ASP A 22 -20.82 29.58 -29.46
N LEU A 23 -20.46 29.50 -28.18
CA LEU A 23 -19.07 29.46 -27.72
C LEU A 23 -18.39 28.13 -28.02
N LEU A 24 -19.13 27.02 -27.89
CA LEU A 24 -18.63 25.67 -28.18
C LEU A 24 -18.32 25.48 -29.66
N ILE A 25 -19.11 26.07 -30.56
CA ILE A 25 -18.89 26.03 -32.02
C ILE A 25 -17.59 26.74 -32.41
N HIS A 26 -17.19 27.78 -31.65
CA HIS A 26 -15.93 28.49 -31.88
C HIS A 26 -14.71 27.83 -31.23
N LEU A 27 -14.90 26.97 -30.22
CA LEU A 27 -13.83 26.24 -29.53
C LEU A 27 -13.47 24.92 -30.22
N ILE A 28 -14.42 24.30 -30.92
CA ILE A 28 -14.25 23.03 -31.62
C ILE A 28 -14.72 23.22 -33.06
N SER A 29 -13.79 23.55 -33.96
CA SER A 29 -14.07 23.54 -35.39
C SER A 29 -14.47 22.13 -35.82
N ALA A 30 -15.55 21.99 -36.61
CA ALA A 30 -16.08 20.71 -37.04
C ALA A 30 -15.05 19.85 -37.82
N ASP A 31 -14.00 20.48 -38.35
CA ASP A 31 -12.93 19.84 -39.12
C ASP A 31 -11.78 19.30 -38.25
N GLY A 32 -11.88 19.40 -36.91
CA GLY A 32 -10.83 18.97 -35.98
C GLY A 32 -9.56 19.84 -36.00
N THR A 33 -9.58 20.95 -36.72
CA THR A 33 -8.51 21.93 -36.78
C THR A 33 -8.62 22.90 -35.61
N HIS A 34 -7.52 23.08 -34.87
CA HIS A 34 -7.50 24.01 -33.75
C HIS A 34 -7.61 25.46 -34.24
N PRO A 35 -8.41 26.31 -33.56
CA PRO A 35 -8.48 27.74 -33.86
C PRO A 35 -7.09 28.40 -33.87
N SER A 36 -6.86 29.31 -34.81
CA SER A 36 -5.56 29.98 -35.01
C SER A 36 -5.02 30.70 -33.77
N TRP A 37 -5.92 31.24 -32.93
CA TRP A 37 -5.54 31.90 -31.68
C TRP A 37 -4.95 30.94 -30.64
N ILE A 38 -5.38 29.66 -30.62
CA ILE A 38 -4.79 28.62 -29.74
C ILE A 38 -3.38 28.27 -30.20
N LEU A 39 -3.16 28.20 -31.52
CA LEU A 39 -1.84 27.95 -32.09
C LEU A 39 -0.90 29.14 -31.82
N GLN A 40 -1.39 30.37 -31.99
CA GLN A 40 -0.66 31.59 -31.62
C GLN A 40 -0.33 31.64 -30.13
N LEU A 41 -1.26 31.32 -29.23
CA LEU A 41 -1.00 31.30 -27.79
C LEU A 41 0.07 30.27 -27.41
N ARG A 42 0.10 29.12 -28.11
CA ARG A 42 1.12 28.08 -27.92
C ARG A 42 2.47 28.54 -28.44
N GLU A 43 2.52 29.19 -29.61
CA GLU A 43 3.74 29.77 -30.17
C GLU A 43 4.27 30.93 -29.29
N GLU A 44 3.41 31.79 -28.78
CA GLU A 44 3.74 32.86 -27.83
C GLU A 44 4.33 32.27 -26.53
N ARG A 45 3.75 31.22 -25.96
CA ARG A 45 4.34 30.55 -24.78
C ARG A 45 5.65 29.83 -25.04
N LEU A 46 5.88 29.35 -26.26
CA LEU A 46 7.15 28.71 -26.64
C LEU A 46 8.23 29.74 -27.00
N THR A 47 7.84 30.95 -27.42
CA THR A 47 8.73 32.04 -27.79
C THR A 47 8.99 33.03 -26.66
N ASP A 48 8.22 32.98 -25.58
CA ASP A 48 8.41 33.81 -24.40
C ASP A 48 9.78 33.54 -23.73
N PRO A 49 10.76 34.45 -23.83
CA PRO A 49 12.10 34.23 -23.27
C PRO A 49 12.10 34.25 -21.74
N PHE A 50 11.01 34.70 -21.10
CA PHE A 50 10.88 34.77 -19.65
C PHE A 50 10.68 33.42 -18.96
N ALA A 51 10.34 32.34 -19.68
CA ALA A 51 10.29 31.00 -19.10
C ALA A 51 11.70 30.40 -18.80
N SER A 52 12.78 31.04 -19.27
CA SER A 52 14.17 30.56 -19.09
C SER A 52 15.00 31.32 -18.03
N SER A 53 14.38 32.22 -17.24
CA SER A 53 15.13 33.08 -16.30
C SER A 53 14.61 33.13 -14.86
N VAL A 54 14.30 31.97 -14.26
CA VAL A 54 14.41 31.87 -12.79
C VAL A 54 15.87 31.55 -12.45
N ARG A 55 16.74 32.54 -12.60
CA ARG A 55 18.02 32.55 -11.87
C ARG A 55 17.66 32.78 -10.41
N VAL A 56 17.82 31.75 -9.59
CA VAL A 56 17.83 31.88 -8.13
C VAL A 56 18.90 32.92 -7.78
N SER A 57 18.46 34.10 -7.37
CA SER A 57 19.30 35.10 -6.73
C SER A 57 19.92 34.46 -5.48
N VAL A 58 21.20 34.09 -5.58
CA VAL A 58 22.00 33.73 -4.42
C VAL A 58 22.11 34.99 -3.56
N ARG A 59 21.31 35.04 -2.49
CA ARG A 59 21.47 36.05 -1.44
C ARG A 59 22.89 35.93 -0.86
N PRO A 60 23.58 37.05 -0.57
CA PRO A 60 24.90 36.99 0.03
C PRO A 60 24.82 36.27 1.37
N SER A 61 25.77 35.36 1.61
CA SER A 61 25.82 34.53 2.81
C SER A 61 25.73 35.41 4.05
N VAL A 62 24.74 35.13 4.90
CA VAL A 62 24.76 35.60 6.28
C VAL A 62 26.07 35.12 6.89
N ARG A 63 26.88 36.06 7.39
CA ARG A 63 28.19 35.80 8.01
C ARG A 63 28.04 34.67 9.03
N LYS A 64 28.92 33.67 8.96
CA LYS A 64 29.09 32.66 10.01
C LYS A 64 29.28 33.39 11.35
N VAL A 65 28.25 33.37 12.19
CA VAL A 65 28.45 33.61 13.62
C VAL A 65 29.30 32.42 14.10
N ASN A 66 30.39 32.72 14.77
CA ASN A 66 31.34 31.75 15.27
C ASN A 66 30.62 30.86 16.30
N CYS A 67 30.12 29.69 15.89
CA CYS A 67 29.41 28.74 16.78
C CYS A 67 30.36 27.97 17.72
N SER A 68 31.61 28.41 17.88
CA SER A 68 32.60 27.76 18.74
C SER A 68 32.31 27.90 20.24
N CYS A 69 31.30 28.70 20.62
CA CYS A 69 30.90 28.92 22.01
C CYS A 69 29.64 28.15 22.46
N TRP A 70 28.93 27.43 21.57
CA TRP A 70 27.72 26.68 21.97
C TRP A 70 27.95 25.18 22.23
N ILE A 71 29.10 24.65 21.83
CA ILE A 71 29.49 23.28 22.21
C ILE A 71 30.12 23.35 23.60
N LYS A 72 29.30 23.13 24.64
CA LYS A 72 29.82 22.82 25.97
C LYS A 72 30.64 21.54 25.86
N LYS A 73 31.92 21.60 26.21
CA LYS A 73 32.88 20.49 26.07
C LYS A 73 32.59 19.28 26.98
N ASP A 74 31.70 19.43 27.97
CA ASP A 74 31.41 18.39 28.95
C ASP A 74 29.90 18.13 29.08
N ASN A 75 29.29 17.57 28.04
CA ASN A 75 27.92 17.07 28.11
C ASN A 75 27.89 15.53 28.06
N PHE A 76 28.69 14.90 28.91
CA PHE A 76 28.56 13.48 29.27
C PHE A 76 27.58 13.33 30.44
N GLN A 77 26.29 13.60 30.20
CA GLN A 77 25.22 13.07 31.05
C GLN A 77 24.64 11.82 30.39
N SER A 78 25.04 10.65 30.88
CA SER A 78 24.66 9.32 30.39
C SER A 78 23.28 8.84 30.89
N SER A 79 22.53 9.65 31.63
CA SER A 79 21.30 9.23 32.33
C SER A 79 19.99 9.72 31.71
N GLY A 80 20.01 10.39 30.56
CA GLY A 80 18.80 10.80 29.85
C GLY A 80 18.27 9.71 28.92
N VAL A 81 17.12 9.10 29.24
CA VAL A 81 16.38 8.18 28.36
C VAL A 81 15.93 8.94 27.11
N ARG A 82 16.78 9.00 26.08
CA ARG A 82 16.36 9.36 24.74
C ARG A 82 15.35 8.32 24.29
N LYS A 83 14.08 8.68 24.14
CA LYS A 83 13.11 7.86 23.41
C LYS A 83 13.71 7.59 22.02
N ARG A 84 14.16 6.36 21.80
CA ARG A 84 14.57 5.88 20.47
C ARG A 84 13.39 6.14 19.52
N LYS A 85 13.67 6.73 18.36
CA LYS A 85 12.79 6.61 17.19
C LYS A 85 12.42 5.12 17.02
N PRO A 86 11.24 4.77 16.49
CA PRO A 86 11.04 3.44 15.95
C PRO A 86 11.99 3.30 14.76
N GLU A 87 13.22 2.87 15.02
CA GLU A 87 14.07 2.25 14.01
C GLU A 87 13.21 1.16 13.38
N ALA A 88 13.14 1.13 12.04
CA ALA A 88 12.69 -0.04 11.32
C ALA A 88 13.45 -1.22 11.92
N ARG A 89 12.75 -2.06 12.70
CA ARG A 89 13.40 -3.14 13.46
C ARG A 89 14.19 -3.96 12.45
N PRO A 90 15.51 -4.17 12.65
CA PRO A 90 16.19 -5.18 11.87
C PRO A 90 15.44 -6.51 12.10
N PRO A 91 15.21 -7.31 11.04
CA PRO A 91 14.37 -8.48 11.10
C PRO A 91 14.96 -9.46 12.12
N LYS A 92 14.23 -9.71 13.21
CA LYS A 92 14.64 -10.65 14.26
C LYS A 92 14.88 -12.03 13.64
N ALA A 93 16.05 -12.61 13.96
CA ALA A 93 16.41 -13.99 13.67
C ALA A 93 15.38 -14.93 14.30
N GLY A 94 14.75 -15.80 13.51
CA GLY A 94 13.74 -16.74 13.99
C GLY A 94 12.53 -16.95 13.07
N MET A 95 12.47 -16.27 11.92
CA MET A 95 11.49 -16.62 10.88
C MET A 95 12.11 -17.65 9.92
N ALA A 96 11.37 -18.72 9.60
CA ALA A 96 11.53 -19.39 8.33
C ALA A 96 11.19 -18.36 7.26
N ARG A 97 12.22 -17.65 6.78
CA ARG A 97 12.06 -16.78 5.62
C ARG A 97 11.64 -17.67 4.46
N PRO A 98 10.79 -17.18 3.55
CA PRO A 98 10.74 -17.77 2.22
C PRO A 98 12.19 -17.90 1.73
N GLY A 99 12.61 -19.12 1.39
CA GLY A 99 13.99 -19.39 1.02
C GLY A 99 14.44 -18.63 -0.23
N ASN A 100 13.49 -18.05 -0.97
CA ASN A 100 13.69 -17.33 -2.22
C ASN A 100 12.88 -16.01 -2.26
N ALA A 101 13.47 -14.95 -2.82
CA ALA A 101 12.84 -13.65 -3.03
C ALA A 101 11.52 -13.74 -3.83
N ALA A 102 11.43 -14.64 -4.81
CA ALA A 102 10.19 -14.84 -5.57
C ALA A 102 9.05 -15.39 -4.70
N GLN A 103 9.37 -16.25 -3.74
CA GLN A 103 8.38 -16.79 -2.80
C GLN A 103 7.88 -15.71 -1.84
N TYR A 104 8.78 -14.85 -1.35
CA TYR A 104 8.42 -13.67 -0.56
C TYR A 104 7.46 -12.75 -1.32
N GLN A 105 7.81 -12.39 -2.55
CA GLN A 105 6.98 -11.51 -3.38
C GLN A 105 5.58 -12.08 -3.61
N ARG A 106 5.49 -13.37 -3.96
CA ARG A 106 4.21 -14.06 -4.13
C ARG A 106 3.39 -14.04 -2.84
N HIS A 107 4.01 -14.33 -1.70
CA HIS A 107 3.35 -14.30 -0.40
C HIS A 107 2.80 -12.90 -0.09
N SER A 108 3.64 -11.87 -0.17
CA SER A 108 3.23 -10.50 0.15
C SER A 108 2.14 -10.00 -0.80
N LEU A 109 2.21 -10.29 -2.10
CA LEU A 109 1.15 -9.93 -3.04
C LEU A 109 -0.16 -10.69 -2.78
N GLN A 110 -0.08 -11.96 -2.36
CA GLN A 110 -1.26 -12.71 -1.95
C GLN A 110 -1.91 -12.10 -0.70
N LEU A 111 -1.15 -11.59 0.27
CA LEU A 111 -1.72 -10.95 1.47
C LEU A 111 -2.60 -9.76 1.09
N ILE A 112 -2.05 -8.80 0.34
CA ILE A 112 -2.79 -7.58 -0.05
C ILE A 112 -3.93 -7.89 -1.02
N SER A 113 -3.72 -8.79 -1.98
CA SER A 113 -4.73 -9.16 -2.97
C SER A 113 -5.95 -9.84 -2.33
N ARG A 114 -5.78 -10.59 -1.22
CA ARG A 114 -6.91 -11.13 -0.45
C ARG A 114 -7.79 -10.03 0.15
N VAL A 115 -7.17 -8.97 0.69
CA VAL A 115 -7.89 -7.83 1.29
C VAL A 115 -8.56 -7.00 0.20
N LEU A 116 -7.84 -6.63 -0.87
CA LEU A 116 -8.39 -5.82 -1.96
C LEU A 116 -9.50 -6.51 -2.73
N ASN A 117 -9.40 -7.82 -2.92
CA ASN A 117 -10.46 -8.59 -3.57
C ASN A 117 -11.62 -8.92 -2.63
N ILE A 118 -11.60 -8.49 -1.35
CA ILE A 118 -12.66 -8.72 -0.36
C ILE A 118 -12.93 -10.22 -0.21
N ARG A 119 -11.89 -11.05 -0.13
CA ARG A 119 -12.09 -12.49 0.06
C ARG A 119 -12.70 -12.74 1.43
N THR A 120 -13.57 -13.76 1.52
CA THR A 120 -14.17 -14.18 2.77
C THR A 120 -13.09 -14.45 3.82
N ASN A 121 -13.29 -13.91 5.03
CA ASN A 121 -12.35 -14.02 6.15
C ASN A 121 -10.93 -13.46 5.89
N ALA A 122 -10.74 -12.59 4.90
CA ALA A 122 -9.45 -11.94 4.69
C ALA A 122 -9.11 -10.96 5.84
N SER A 123 -10.04 -10.07 6.16
CA SER A 123 -9.92 -9.07 7.23
C SER A 123 -11.32 -8.61 7.62
N PRO A 124 -11.88 -9.01 8.79
CA PRO A 124 -13.21 -8.56 9.21
C PRO A 124 -13.29 -7.03 9.43
N PHE A 125 -12.19 -6.41 9.90
CA PHE A 125 -12.09 -4.96 9.99
C PHE A 125 -10.76 -4.46 9.41
N THR A 126 -10.87 -3.66 8.35
CA THR A 126 -9.74 -2.99 7.70
C THR A 126 -9.79 -1.50 8.00
N LEU A 127 -8.78 -1.01 8.71
CA LEU A 127 -8.60 0.41 9.00
C LEU A 127 -7.71 1.03 7.93
N ILE A 128 -8.19 2.08 7.28
CA ILE A 128 -7.42 2.89 6.35
C ILE A 128 -7.08 4.20 7.05
N LEU A 129 -5.79 4.52 7.11
CA LEU A 129 -5.28 5.77 7.65
C LEU A 129 -4.85 6.64 6.48
N ASP A 130 -5.45 7.81 6.36
CA ASP A 130 -5.13 8.78 5.33
C ASP A 130 -4.93 10.18 5.92
N ASP A 131 -4.40 11.08 5.10
CA ASP A 131 -4.10 12.47 5.47
C ASP A 131 -4.47 13.39 4.29
N LEU A 132 -4.49 14.70 4.50
CA LEU A 132 -4.64 15.70 3.42
C LEU A 132 -3.65 15.51 2.25
N ASN A 133 -2.44 15.04 2.56
CA ASN A 133 -1.40 14.80 1.57
C ASN A 133 -1.65 13.58 0.69
N GLN A 134 -2.40 12.59 1.19
CA GLN A 134 -2.81 11.44 0.42
C GLN A 134 -4.12 10.90 0.97
N ARG A 135 -5.22 11.19 0.28
CA ARG A 135 -6.56 10.70 0.63
C ARG A 135 -6.70 9.21 0.34
N ALA A 136 -7.58 8.54 1.09
CA ALA A 136 -7.91 7.12 0.93
C ALA A 136 -8.74 6.83 -0.35
N MET A 137 -9.34 7.84 -0.97
CA MET A 137 -10.31 7.69 -2.05
C MET A 137 -9.85 6.78 -3.22
N PRO A 138 -8.58 6.82 -3.70
CA PRO A 138 -8.14 5.91 -4.76
C PRO A 138 -8.14 4.44 -4.32
N LEU A 139 -7.82 4.16 -3.06
CA LEU A 139 -7.87 2.81 -2.48
C LEU A 139 -9.32 2.34 -2.30
N VAL A 140 -10.17 3.21 -1.71
CA VAL A 140 -11.59 2.92 -1.50
C VAL A 140 -12.31 2.70 -2.83
N GLY A 141 -12.04 3.53 -3.83
CA GLY A 141 -12.59 3.38 -5.18
C GLY A 141 -12.21 2.04 -5.82
N GLU A 142 -10.99 1.55 -5.57
CA GLU A 142 -10.55 0.23 -6.05
C GLU A 142 -11.26 -0.92 -5.31
N LEU A 143 -11.42 -0.82 -3.99
CA LEU A 143 -12.17 -1.78 -3.19
C LEU A 143 -13.64 -1.85 -3.64
N VAL A 144 -14.29 -0.70 -3.83
CA VAL A 144 -15.68 -0.62 -4.31
C VAL A 144 -15.79 -1.25 -5.70
N ARG A 145 -14.89 -0.91 -6.63
CA ARG A 145 -14.87 -1.48 -7.98
C ARG A 145 -14.71 -3.00 -7.96
N ARG A 146 -13.78 -3.52 -7.16
CA ARG A 146 -13.56 -4.97 -6.99
C ARG A 146 -14.76 -5.66 -6.34
N GLY A 147 -15.38 -5.05 -5.33
CA GLY A 147 -16.60 -5.57 -4.69
C GLY A 147 -17.76 -5.68 -5.67
N LEU A 148 -18.03 -4.62 -6.42
CA LEU A 148 -19.08 -4.61 -7.45
C LEU A 148 -18.79 -5.60 -8.60
N SER A 149 -17.52 -5.79 -8.98
CA SER A 149 -17.15 -6.79 -9.99
C SER A 149 -17.42 -8.24 -9.55
N ARG A 150 -17.46 -8.49 -8.24
CA ARG A 150 -17.79 -9.78 -7.63
C ARG A 150 -19.26 -9.92 -7.26
N ASN A 151 -20.10 -8.95 -7.61
CA ASN A 151 -21.50 -8.88 -7.20
C ASN A 151 -21.69 -8.86 -5.68
N VAL A 152 -20.75 -8.26 -4.94
CA VAL A 152 -20.88 -8.02 -3.50
C VAL A 152 -21.70 -6.75 -3.30
N ASN A 153 -22.60 -6.77 -2.32
CA ASN A 153 -23.38 -5.58 -1.95
C ASN A 153 -22.47 -4.54 -1.30
N VAL A 154 -22.29 -3.38 -1.92
CA VAL A 154 -21.43 -2.32 -1.38
C VAL A 154 -22.30 -1.26 -0.74
N VAL A 155 -22.14 -1.09 0.58
CA VAL A 155 -22.81 -0.08 1.39
C VAL A 155 -21.78 0.95 1.84
N VAL A 156 -22.01 2.23 1.52
CA VAL A 156 -21.14 3.34 1.95
C VAL A 156 -21.88 4.21 2.94
N VAL A 157 -21.32 4.38 4.13
CA VAL A 157 -21.80 5.31 5.16
C VAL A 157 -21.09 6.63 4.96
N SER A 158 -21.83 7.60 4.44
CA SER A 158 -21.29 8.84 3.90
C SER A 158 -21.44 10.00 4.89
N PHE A 159 -20.29 10.54 5.29
CA PHE A 159 -20.18 11.77 6.06
C PHE A 159 -19.75 12.93 5.16
N GLU A 160 -18.69 12.69 4.37
CA GLU A 160 -18.11 13.67 3.46
C GLU A 160 -18.31 13.33 1.97
N ALA A 161 -18.43 12.06 1.59
CA ALA A 161 -18.53 11.72 0.18
C ALA A 161 -19.95 11.91 -0.36
N THR A 162 -20.04 12.60 -1.49
CA THR A 162 -21.30 12.99 -2.13
C THR A 162 -21.57 12.27 -3.45
N ARG A 163 -20.54 11.64 -4.02
CA ARG A 163 -20.59 11.04 -5.35
C ARG A 163 -20.21 9.57 -5.31
N PHE A 164 -21.15 8.72 -5.70
CA PHE A 164 -20.98 7.27 -5.75
C PHE A 164 -21.49 6.71 -7.08
N HIS A 165 -21.04 5.51 -7.41
CA HIS A 165 -21.62 4.76 -8.52
C HIS A 165 -23.08 4.39 -8.18
N PRO A 166 -24.03 4.40 -9.12
CA PRO A 166 -25.45 4.10 -8.84
C PRO A 166 -25.70 2.70 -8.27
N ALA A 167 -24.76 1.76 -8.47
CA ALA A 167 -24.82 0.42 -7.89
C ALA A 167 -24.42 0.35 -6.41
N VAL A 168 -23.87 1.43 -5.84
CA VAL A 168 -23.48 1.54 -4.44
C VAL A 168 -24.66 2.03 -3.63
N ARG A 169 -24.95 1.37 -2.51
CA ARG A 169 -25.96 1.81 -1.55
C ARG A 169 -25.35 2.84 -0.62
N SER A 170 -25.80 4.08 -0.72
CA SER A 170 -25.37 5.12 0.19
C SER A 170 -26.31 5.22 1.39
N VAL A 171 -25.74 5.19 2.59
CA VAL A 171 -26.40 5.57 3.84
C VAL A 171 -25.88 6.96 4.21
N PRO A 172 -26.68 8.03 4.05
CA PRO A 172 -26.27 9.36 4.46
C PRO A 172 -26.18 9.42 5.99
N ALA A 173 -25.00 9.74 6.50
CA ALA A 173 -24.73 9.96 7.91
C ALA A 173 -24.46 11.44 8.24
N TYR A 174 -24.41 12.30 7.21
CA TYR A 174 -24.39 13.75 7.36
C TYR A 174 -25.73 14.30 7.86
N GLY A 175 -25.71 15.42 8.59
CA GLY A 175 -26.90 16.09 9.12
C GLY A 175 -27.35 15.59 10.51
N ASP A 176 -28.65 15.64 10.81
CA ASP A 176 -29.21 15.41 12.15
C ASP A 176 -29.48 13.93 12.49
N ALA A 177 -29.08 13.00 11.62
CA ALA A 177 -29.27 11.57 11.85
C ALA A 177 -28.55 11.14 13.15
N THR A 178 -29.23 10.39 14.01
CA THR A 178 -28.67 9.85 15.25
C THR A 178 -27.88 8.57 14.99
N GLY A 179 -26.94 8.23 15.87
CA GLY A 179 -26.15 7.00 15.76
C GLY A 179 -27.00 5.73 15.63
N GLU A 180 -28.10 5.64 16.37
CA GLU A 180 -29.04 4.51 16.30
C GLU A 180 -29.75 4.41 14.94
N GLN A 181 -30.17 5.54 14.37
CA GLN A 181 -30.77 5.58 13.05
C GLN A 181 -29.79 5.13 11.97
N ILE A 182 -28.51 5.54 12.08
CA ILE A 182 -27.45 5.11 11.17
C ILE A 182 -27.28 3.58 11.25
N LEU A 183 -27.19 3.01 12.45
CA LEU A 183 -27.09 1.55 12.63
C LEU A 183 -28.31 0.81 12.06
N GLN A 184 -29.53 1.35 12.24
CA GLN A 184 -30.73 0.75 11.68
C GLN A 184 -30.75 0.79 10.14
N ASN A 185 -30.27 1.89 9.54
CA ASN A 185 -30.14 2.01 8.09
C ASN A 185 -29.09 1.06 7.52
N ILE A 186 -27.96 0.88 8.21
CA ILE A 186 -26.94 -0.11 7.87
C ILE A 186 -27.56 -1.52 7.91
N ARG A 187 -28.28 -1.87 8.99
CA ARG A 187 -28.96 -3.18 9.11
C ARG A 187 -29.93 -3.43 7.96
N LYS A 188 -30.74 -2.43 7.58
CA LYS A 188 -31.65 -2.53 6.42
C LYS A 188 -30.89 -2.76 5.12
N ALA A 189 -29.80 -2.01 4.89
CA ALA A 189 -28.99 -2.13 3.68
C ALA A 189 -28.27 -3.48 3.56
N LEU A 190 -27.92 -4.10 4.70
CA LEU A 190 -27.27 -5.42 4.79
C LEU A 190 -28.25 -6.58 4.63
N GLY A 191 -29.47 -6.47 5.16
CA GLY A 191 -30.45 -7.57 5.21
C GLY A 191 -30.92 -8.10 3.85
N GLU A 192 -30.70 -7.35 2.77
CA GLU A 192 -31.08 -7.74 1.42
C GLU A 192 -30.03 -8.58 0.70
N ALA A 193 -28.82 -8.73 1.26
CA ALA A 193 -27.69 -9.38 0.60
C ALA A 193 -27.02 -10.45 1.49
N LYS A 194 -26.41 -11.45 0.85
CA LYS A 194 -25.70 -12.54 1.54
C LYS A 194 -24.27 -12.16 1.95
N GLU A 195 -23.59 -11.37 1.11
CA GLU A 195 -22.23 -10.88 1.34
C GLU A 195 -22.24 -9.38 1.07
N SER A 196 -21.78 -8.59 2.04
CA SER A 196 -21.71 -7.15 1.92
C SER A 196 -20.34 -6.60 2.32
N LEU A 197 -19.99 -5.48 1.68
CA LEU A 197 -18.87 -4.62 2.03
C LEU A 197 -19.44 -3.33 2.61
N VAL A 198 -19.10 -3.01 3.85
CA VAL A 198 -19.47 -1.74 4.49
C VAL A 198 -18.24 -0.84 4.51
N VAL A 199 -18.34 0.32 3.86
CA VAL A 199 -17.31 1.35 3.88
C VAL A 199 -17.81 2.54 4.70
N ILE A 200 -17.01 3.01 5.65
CA ILE A 200 -17.29 4.21 6.43
C ILE A 200 -16.24 5.25 6.07
N ASP A 201 -16.70 6.38 5.55
CA ASP A 201 -15.82 7.44 5.04
C ASP A 201 -15.06 8.16 6.16
N SER A 202 -15.66 8.33 7.35
CA SER A 202 -15.01 8.95 8.49
C SER A 202 -15.36 8.21 9.78
N LEU A 203 -14.39 7.43 10.29
CA LEU A 203 -14.50 6.74 11.57
C LEU A 203 -14.45 7.69 12.77
N TYR A 204 -13.84 8.87 12.62
CA TYR A 204 -13.83 9.85 13.70
C TYR A 204 -15.24 10.41 13.94
N GLU A 205 -15.97 10.74 12.87
CA GLU A 205 -17.32 11.30 13.00
C GLU A 205 -18.32 10.31 13.57
N ILE A 206 -18.26 9.03 13.16
CA ILE A 206 -19.19 8.02 13.67
C ILE A 206 -19.03 7.79 15.18
N LEU A 207 -17.79 7.78 15.69
CA LEU A 207 -17.51 7.57 17.11
C LEU A 207 -17.68 8.85 17.93
N SER A 208 -17.02 9.95 17.53
CA SER A 208 -16.91 11.16 18.35
C SER A 208 -18.13 12.09 18.21
N VAL A 209 -18.67 12.23 17.00
CA VAL A 209 -19.80 13.15 16.72
C VAL A 209 -21.13 12.44 16.90
N LYS A 210 -21.27 11.24 16.34
CA LYS A 210 -22.52 10.47 16.39
C LYS A 210 -22.65 9.55 17.60
N ASN A 211 -21.59 9.42 18.41
CA ASN A 211 -21.54 8.60 19.63
C ASN A 211 -21.96 7.14 19.40
N VAL A 212 -21.63 6.57 18.24
CA VAL A 212 -21.89 5.16 17.94
C VAL A 212 -20.81 4.31 18.60
N ASP A 213 -21.23 3.30 19.37
CA ASP A 213 -20.30 2.30 19.89
C ASP A 213 -19.73 1.43 18.76
N MET A 214 -18.41 1.35 18.70
CA MET A 214 -17.72 0.51 17.73
C MET A 214 -17.92 -0.97 17.96
N GLY A 215 -18.13 -1.40 19.21
CA GLY A 215 -18.49 -2.77 19.52
C GLY A 215 -19.82 -3.16 18.87
N ALA A 216 -20.85 -2.32 19.04
CA ALA A 216 -22.15 -2.49 18.40
C ALA A 216 -22.06 -2.51 16.86
N LEU A 217 -21.31 -1.57 16.27
CA LEU A 217 -21.11 -1.52 14.81
C LEU A 217 -20.38 -2.77 14.29
N PHE A 218 -19.30 -3.18 14.94
CA PHE A 218 -18.54 -4.36 14.52
C PHE A 218 -19.36 -5.64 14.67
N ASN A 219 -20.11 -5.79 15.77
CA ASN A 219 -21.00 -6.92 15.98
C ASN A 219 -22.13 -6.98 14.94
N LEU A 220 -22.67 -5.82 14.55
CA LEU A 220 -23.64 -5.74 13.47
C LEU A 220 -23.03 -6.23 12.14
N VAL A 221 -21.90 -5.67 11.71
CA VAL A 221 -21.34 -5.96 10.39
C VAL A 221 -20.70 -7.34 10.32
N ALA A 222 -19.74 -7.63 11.20
CA ALA A 222 -18.95 -8.85 11.16
C ALA A 222 -19.62 -10.02 11.89
N GLY A 223 -20.37 -9.76 12.97
CA GLY A 223 -21.04 -10.78 13.76
C GLY A 223 -22.35 -11.27 13.16
N GLU A 224 -23.31 -10.35 12.96
CA GLU A 224 -24.67 -10.68 12.48
C GLU A 224 -24.70 -10.99 10.97
N PHE A 225 -24.01 -10.19 10.15
CA PHE A 225 -24.05 -10.30 8.69
C PHE A 225 -22.80 -10.90 8.04
N ALA A 226 -21.82 -11.37 8.84
CA ALA A 226 -20.55 -11.94 8.36
C ALA A 226 -19.87 -11.11 7.24
N SER A 227 -20.06 -9.79 7.30
CA SER A 227 -19.68 -8.84 6.25
C SER A 227 -18.35 -8.16 6.59
N THR A 228 -17.71 -7.56 5.58
CA THR A 228 -16.41 -6.89 5.75
C THR A 228 -16.60 -5.42 6.08
N LEU A 229 -15.98 -4.95 7.16
CA LEU A 229 -15.96 -3.54 7.55
C LEU A 229 -14.66 -2.87 7.09
N ILE A 230 -14.80 -1.77 6.37
CA ILE A 230 -13.69 -0.88 6.00
C ILE A 230 -14.00 0.50 6.55
N GLY A 231 -13.08 1.06 7.33
CA GLY A 231 -13.25 2.40 7.87
C GLY A 231 -12.03 3.25 7.57
N VAL A 232 -12.28 4.48 7.12
CA VAL A 232 -11.25 5.48 6.87
C VAL A 232 -11.15 6.38 8.11
N TYR A 233 -9.92 6.64 8.54
CA TYR A 233 -9.61 7.56 9.63
C TYR A 233 -8.55 8.55 9.16
N HIS A 234 -8.95 9.82 9.11
CA HIS A 234 -8.11 10.95 8.75
C HIS A 234 -7.18 11.32 9.92
N GLN A 235 -5.86 11.15 9.78
CA GLN A 235 -4.94 11.40 10.90
C GLN A 235 -4.72 12.89 11.18
N ASP A 236 -5.09 13.75 10.24
CA ASP A 236 -5.09 15.20 10.37
C ASP A 236 -6.27 15.74 11.21
N THR A 237 -7.22 14.88 11.61
CA THR A 237 -8.26 15.27 12.56
C THR A 237 -7.70 15.27 13.98
N ILE A 238 -7.79 16.42 14.65
CA ILE A 238 -7.39 16.55 16.04
C ILE A 238 -8.59 16.13 16.91
N PRO A 239 -8.47 15.06 17.71
CA PRO A 239 -9.56 14.66 18.59
C PRO A 239 -9.78 15.73 19.67
N GLU A 240 -11.04 16.05 19.96
CA GLU A 240 -11.39 16.91 21.08
C GLU A 240 -10.99 16.20 22.39
N GLN A 241 -10.13 16.87 23.18
CA GLN A 241 -9.74 16.35 24.49
C GLN A 241 -10.81 16.72 25.53
N ASP A 242 -11.75 15.80 25.74
CA ASP A 242 -12.70 15.90 26.86
C ASP A 242 -11.97 15.71 28.19
N ALA A 243 -11.97 16.72 29.06
CA ALA A 243 -11.42 16.62 30.42
C ALA A 243 -12.04 15.46 31.23
N HIS A 244 -13.29 15.10 30.91
CA HIS A 244 -14.01 13.99 31.54
C HIS A 244 -13.57 12.60 31.07
N LYS A 245 -12.84 12.49 29.96
CA LYS A 245 -12.34 11.23 29.37
C LYS A 245 -10.81 11.13 29.41
N THR A 246 -10.18 11.70 30.43
CA THR A 246 -8.70 11.76 30.55
C THR A 246 -8.01 10.38 30.46
N TYR A 247 -8.67 9.31 30.93
CA TYR A 247 -8.13 7.95 30.89
C TYR A 247 -8.60 7.10 29.70
N ALA A 248 -9.52 7.61 28.89
CA ALA A 248 -9.97 6.87 27.72
C ALA A 248 -8.88 6.86 26.64
N PRO A 249 -8.68 5.73 25.93
CA PRO A 249 -7.75 5.71 24.81
C PRO A 249 -8.23 6.67 23.72
N GLN A 250 -7.27 7.23 22.97
CA GLN A 250 -7.59 8.04 21.81
C GLN A 250 -8.33 7.19 20.75
N PRO A 251 -9.29 7.75 20.00
CA PRO A 251 -10.06 7.00 18.99
C PRO A 251 -9.18 6.21 18.02
N LEU A 252 -8.09 6.82 17.55
CA LEU A 252 -7.12 6.16 16.66
C LEU A 252 -6.50 4.91 17.29
N ASP A 253 -6.17 4.94 18.57
CA ASP A 253 -5.57 3.80 19.27
C ASP A 253 -6.59 2.66 19.43
N LEU A 254 -7.86 3.00 19.69
CA LEU A 254 -8.96 2.04 19.72
C LEU A 254 -9.14 1.37 18.35
N PHE A 255 -9.18 2.15 17.27
CA PHE A 255 -9.31 1.60 15.91
C PHE A 255 -8.12 0.72 15.53
N LYS A 256 -6.89 1.18 15.81
CA LYS A 256 -5.68 0.38 15.60
C LYS A 256 -5.72 -0.90 16.43
N TYR A 257 -6.25 -0.87 17.65
CA TYR A 257 -6.37 -2.07 18.48
C TYR A 257 -7.38 -3.07 17.88
N MET A 258 -8.54 -2.62 17.44
CA MET A 258 -9.59 -3.48 16.88
C MET A 258 -9.29 -3.99 15.46
N ALA A 259 -8.53 -3.24 14.67
CA ALA A 259 -8.26 -3.57 13.26
C ALA A 259 -7.47 -4.88 13.10
N THR A 260 -7.91 -5.70 12.16
CA THR A 260 -7.16 -6.89 11.71
C THR A 260 -6.16 -6.56 10.62
N THR A 261 -6.46 -5.53 9.83
CA THR A 261 -5.54 -4.96 8.83
C THR A 261 -5.53 -3.45 8.97
N VAL A 262 -4.34 -2.85 9.01
CA VAL A 262 -4.16 -1.39 9.01
C VAL A 262 -3.41 -1.01 7.74
N ILE A 263 -3.97 -0.09 6.94
CA ILE A 263 -3.35 0.39 5.71
C ILE A 263 -3.13 1.89 5.85
N THR A 264 -1.88 2.32 5.83
CA THR A 264 -1.52 3.74 5.85
C THR A 264 -1.24 4.21 4.43
N CYS A 265 -1.97 5.24 3.99
CA CYS A 265 -1.84 5.82 2.67
C CYS A 265 -0.74 6.89 2.65
N LYS A 266 0.18 6.80 1.70
CA LYS A 266 1.23 7.80 1.46
C LYS A 266 1.28 8.23 0.00
N SER A 267 1.56 9.51 -0.22
CA SER A 267 1.73 10.04 -1.59
C SER A 267 2.99 9.43 -2.22
N PHE A 268 2.88 8.99 -3.47
CA PHE A 268 3.99 8.37 -4.18
C PHE A 268 5.13 9.35 -4.43
N ALA A 269 4.84 10.60 -4.83
CA ALA A 269 5.83 11.64 -5.02
C ALA A 269 6.62 11.91 -3.72
N HIS A 270 5.93 11.87 -2.58
CA HIS A 270 6.53 12.10 -1.27
C HIS A 270 7.50 10.99 -0.88
N VAL A 271 7.12 9.74 -1.12
CA VAL A 271 7.97 8.57 -0.89
C VAL A 271 9.20 8.59 -1.81
N LEU A 272 9.04 9.01 -3.07
CA LEU A 272 10.17 9.20 -3.98
C LEU A 272 11.12 10.32 -3.52
N ALA A 273 10.60 11.45 -3.06
CA ALA A 273 11.41 12.54 -2.53
C ALA A 273 12.21 12.11 -1.29
N ALA A 274 11.59 11.35 -0.38
CA ALA A 274 12.26 10.76 0.77
C ALA A 274 13.37 9.79 0.36
N LYS A 275 13.11 8.93 -0.64
CA LYS A 275 14.14 8.03 -1.19
C LYS A 275 15.29 8.79 -1.83
N ALA A 276 15.00 9.80 -2.65
CA ALA A 276 16.01 10.61 -3.32
C ALA A 276 16.90 11.36 -2.32
N ALA A 277 16.31 11.89 -1.24
CA ALA A 277 17.06 12.50 -0.15
C ALA A 277 17.99 11.48 0.53
N ARG A 278 17.47 10.29 0.86
CA ARG A 278 18.25 9.21 1.48
C ARG A 278 19.43 8.76 0.60
N GLN A 279 19.22 8.58 -0.71
CA GLN A 279 20.28 8.22 -1.66
C GLN A 279 21.36 9.30 -1.78
N ARG A 280 20.99 10.57 -1.62
CA ARG A 280 21.92 11.70 -1.63
C ARG A 280 22.49 12.02 -0.23
N SER A 281 22.16 11.23 0.79
CA SER A 281 22.49 11.51 2.19
C SER A 281 22.06 12.90 2.65
N LEU A 282 20.96 13.42 2.10
CA LEU A 282 20.30 14.66 2.50
C LEU A 282 19.26 14.38 3.59
N PRO A 283 18.88 15.39 4.40
CA PRO A 283 17.78 15.25 5.33
C PRO A 283 16.48 14.89 4.57
N GLU A 284 15.74 13.91 5.09
CA GLU A 284 14.46 13.52 4.52
C GLU A 284 13.47 14.69 4.61
N PRO A 285 12.75 15.00 3.52
CA PRO A 285 11.75 16.05 3.54
C PRO A 285 10.59 15.64 4.47
N THR A 286 10.12 16.59 5.27
CA THR A 286 9.04 16.37 6.24
C THR A 286 7.74 16.86 5.64
N HIS A 287 6.73 15.98 5.60
CA HIS A 287 5.43 16.29 5.02
C HIS A 287 4.32 16.12 6.06
N GLY A 288 3.23 16.85 5.87
CA GLY A 288 2.01 16.76 6.69
C GLY A 288 2.25 17.17 8.13
N LEU A 289 1.69 16.42 9.07
CA LEU A 289 1.79 16.71 10.50
C LEU A 289 3.23 16.78 11.02
N LEU A 290 4.18 16.11 10.34
CA LEU A 290 5.60 16.13 10.72
C LEU A 290 6.28 17.47 10.44
N GLN A 291 5.72 18.32 9.57
CA GLN A 291 6.26 19.64 9.28
C GLN A 291 6.06 20.61 10.46
N GLY A 292 5.11 20.31 11.37
CA GLY A 292 4.77 21.17 12.50
C GLY A 292 4.22 22.53 12.06
N ALA A 293 3.74 22.65 10.82
CA ALA A 293 3.10 23.85 10.34
C ALA A 293 1.69 23.94 10.96
N GLU A 294 1.38 25.08 11.58
CA GLU A 294 0.05 25.33 12.13
C GLU A 294 -0.92 25.69 10.98
N GLY A 295 -2.15 25.18 11.06
CA GLY A 295 -3.20 25.39 10.07
C GLY A 295 -3.37 24.23 9.08
N ILE A 296 -4.30 24.40 8.13
CA ILE A 296 -4.61 23.41 7.09
C ILE A 296 -3.58 23.56 5.96
N VAL A 297 -2.51 22.77 6.02
CA VAL A 297 -1.42 22.81 5.05
C VAL A 297 -1.37 21.51 4.26
N GLN A 298 -1.56 21.63 2.94
CA GLN A 298 -1.29 20.56 2.00
C GLN A 298 0.10 20.77 1.38
N CYS A 299 0.94 19.74 1.43
CA CYS A 299 2.27 19.80 0.84
C CYS A 299 2.19 19.78 -0.70
N LEU A 300 3.21 20.36 -1.35
CA LEU A 300 3.37 20.22 -2.80
C LEU A 300 3.51 18.74 -3.17
N ASP A 301 3.07 18.38 -4.38
CA ASP A 301 3.05 16.99 -4.88
C ASP A 301 2.26 16.00 -4.01
N ALA A 302 1.32 16.50 -3.19
CA ALA A 302 0.30 15.70 -2.55
C ALA A 302 -0.64 15.04 -3.58
N ASN A 303 -1.25 13.91 -3.21
CA ASN A 303 -2.21 13.16 -4.02
C ASN A 303 -1.73 12.88 -5.45
N ASP A 304 -0.55 12.24 -5.56
CA ASP A 304 0.05 11.92 -6.85
C ASP A 304 -0.90 11.08 -7.74
N HIS A 305 -1.13 11.55 -8.96
CA HIS A 305 -2.02 10.94 -9.94
C HIS A 305 -1.52 9.57 -10.45
N ARG A 306 -0.22 9.29 -10.32
CA ARG A 306 0.38 8.02 -10.77
C ARG A 306 -0.10 6.83 -9.95
N GLY A 307 -0.41 7.05 -8.67
CA GLY A 307 -0.82 6.02 -7.75
C GLY A 307 -0.50 6.37 -6.31
N ILE A 308 -0.87 5.45 -5.43
CA ILE A 308 -0.73 5.60 -3.98
C ILE A 308 0.22 4.54 -3.44
N VAL A 309 0.97 4.89 -2.39
CA VAL A 309 1.78 3.93 -1.64
C VAL A 309 1.00 3.50 -0.41
N LEU A 310 0.98 2.20 -0.17
CA LEU A 310 0.25 1.55 0.91
C LEU A 310 1.25 0.89 1.85
N GLU A 311 1.38 1.40 3.06
CA GLU A 311 2.04 0.70 4.16
C GLU A 311 1.00 -0.14 4.89
N ALA A 312 0.95 -1.44 4.57
CA ALA A 312 -0.05 -2.34 5.11
C ALA A 312 0.54 -3.20 6.23
N GLU A 313 -0.16 -3.26 7.35
CA GLU A 313 0.09 -4.15 8.48
C GLU A 313 -1.06 -5.17 8.56
N PHE A 314 -0.73 -6.45 8.39
CA PHE A 314 -1.66 -7.56 8.51
C PHE A 314 -1.43 -8.28 9.84
N ARG A 315 -2.49 -8.48 10.62
CA ARG A 315 -2.40 -9.25 11.87
C ARG A 315 -2.76 -10.71 11.62
N ARG A 316 -1.81 -11.60 11.92
CA ARG A 316 -2.03 -13.05 11.82
C ARG A 316 -2.92 -13.53 12.97
N LYS A 317 -3.48 -14.73 12.83
CA LYS A 317 -4.22 -15.42 13.92
C LYS A 317 -3.39 -15.61 15.19
N SER A 318 -2.05 -15.65 15.06
CA SER A 318 -1.12 -15.69 16.19
C SER A 318 -0.95 -14.36 16.92
N GLY A 319 -1.61 -13.29 16.46
CA GLY A 319 -1.45 -11.93 16.98
C GLY A 319 -0.20 -11.20 16.50
N ARG A 320 0.72 -11.87 15.78
CA ARG A 320 1.92 -11.22 15.25
C ARG A 320 1.57 -10.38 14.01
N PRO A 321 1.99 -9.10 13.97
CA PRO A 321 1.82 -8.26 12.80
C PRO A 321 2.86 -8.58 11.72
N GLU A 322 2.45 -8.50 10.47
CA GLU A 322 3.27 -8.63 9.27
C GLU A 322 3.06 -7.37 8.41
N SER A 323 4.13 -6.61 8.19
CA SER A 323 4.06 -5.30 7.54
C SER A 323 4.78 -5.30 6.21
N GLU A 324 4.14 -4.75 5.18
CA GLU A 324 4.71 -4.65 3.84
C GLU A 324 4.32 -3.35 3.16
N THR A 325 5.15 -2.91 2.20
CA THR A 325 4.92 -1.66 1.46
C THR A 325 4.59 -1.94 0.00
N TYR A 326 3.39 -1.54 -0.41
CA TYR A 326 2.87 -1.77 -1.76
C TYR A 326 2.69 -0.45 -2.51
N PHE A 327 2.68 -0.55 -3.82
CA PHE A 327 2.27 0.53 -4.71
C PHE A 327 1.01 0.10 -5.47
N LEU A 328 -0.04 0.88 -5.31
CA LEU A 328 -1.29 0.76 -6.06
C LEU A 328 -1.32 1.88 -7.10
N ARG A 329 -1.12 1.52 -8.36
CA ARG A 329 -1.31 2.49 -9.46
C ARG A 329 -2.79 2.80 -9.68
N THR A 330 -3.05 3.92 -10.34
CA THR A 330 -4.41 4.26 -10.78
C THR A 330 -4.94 3.22 -11.78
N ALA A 331 -6.16 2.75 -11.55
CA ALA A 331 -6.83 1.75 -12.35
C ALA A 331 -7.14 2.28 -13.77
N ARG A 332 -6.95 1.42 -14.78
CA ARG A 332 -7.24 1.70 -16.20
C ARG A 332 -8.36 0.78 -16.67
N GLN A 333 -9.09 1.22 -17.69
CA GLN A 333 -10.17 0.40 -18.27
C GLN A 333 -9.65 -0.93 -18.84
N SER A 334 -8.42 -0.95 -19.36
CA SER A 334 -7.75 -2.15 -19.89
C SER A 334 -7.52 -3.25 -18.86
N ASP A 335 -7.53 -2.90 -17.56
CA ASP A 335 -7.21 -3.81 -16.46
C ASP A 335 -8.37 -4.74 -16.14
N TYR A 336 -9.58 -4.38 -16.57
CA TYR A 336 -10.80 -5.15 -16.32
C TYR A 336 -11.30 -5.77 -17.61
N ASN A 337 -11.98 -6.91 -17.44
CA ASN A 337 -12.78 -7.48 -18.50
C ASN A 337 -13.98 -6.58 -18.80
N THR A 338 -14.61 -6.81 -19.95
CA THR A 338 -15.92 -6.23 -20.21
C THR A 338 -16.91 -6.76 -19.17
N PRO A 339 -17.77 -5.91 -18.60
CA PRO A 339 -18.76 -6.34 -17.61
C PRO A 339 -19.70 -7.38 -18.23
N LEU A 340 -19.99 -8.45 -17.48
CA LEU A 340 -21.06 -9.37 -17.86
C LEU A 340 -22.43 -8.69 -17.67
N GLN A 341 -23.45 -9.20 -18.34
CA GLN A 341 -24.81 -8.66 -18.27
C GLN A 341 -25.29 -8.59 -16.80
N GLY A 342 -25.65 -7.39 -16.34
CA GLY A 342 -26.11 -7.14 -14.97
C GLY A 342 -25.03 -6.72 -13.97
N LEU A 343 -23.74 -6.77 -14.32
CA LEU A 343 -22.64 -6.27 -13.47
C LEU A 343 -22.21 -4.85 -13.87
N ALA A 344 -21.94 -4.00 -12.88
CA ALA A 344 -21.46 -2.64 -13.12
C ALA A 344 -20.01 -2.59 -13.63
N PHE A 345 -19.18 -3.53 -13.17
CA PHE A 345 -17.76 -3.62 -13.53
C PHE A 345 -17.41 -5.06 -13.92
N GLY A 346 -16.50 -5.23 -14.87
CA GLY A 346 -15.95 -6.55 -15.20
C GLY A 346 -14.89 -6.99 -14.19
N THR A 347 -14.56 -8.28 -14.23
CA THR A 347 -13.56 -8.88 -13.35
C THR A 347 -12.15 -8.39 -13.69
N LEU A 348 -11.29 -8.31 -12.68
CA LEU A 348 -9.89 -7.93 -12.86
C LEU A 348 -9.15 -8.97 -13.71
N ARG A 349 -8.44 -8.53 -14.75
CA ARG A 349 -7.64 -9.40 -15.63
C ARG A 349 -6.33 -9.83 -14.99
N GLN A 350 -5.62 -8.85 -14.44
CA GLN A 350 -4.32 -9.05 -13.84
C GLN A 350 -4.16 -8.10 -12.64
N GLU A 351 -3.57 -8.63 -11.57
CA GLU A 351 -3.22 -7.83 -10.40
C GLU A 351 -2.15 -6.81 -10.78
N PHE A 352 -2.41 -5.53 -10.50
CA PHE A 352 -1.50 -4.43 -10.79
C PHE A 352 -0.92 -3.77 -9.53
N VAL A 353 -1.24 -4.31 -8.36
CA VAL A 353 -0.56 -3.98 -7.11
C VAL A 353 0.79 -4.67 -7.14
N VAL A 354 1.84 -3.91 -6.86
CA VAL A 354 3.22 -4.40 -6.82
C VAL A 354 3.86 -4.01 -5.51
N LEU A 355 4.95 -4.67 -5.15
CA LEU A 355 5.77 -4.21 -4.03
C LEU A 355 6.46 -2.89 -4.43
N LEU A 356 6.64 -2.00 -3.46
CA LEU A 356 7.25 -0.69 -3.72
C LEU A 356 8.63 -0.81 -4.38
N ASP A 357 9.43 -1.82 -3.99
CA ASP A 357 10.75 -2.09 -4.55
C ASP A 357 10.74 -2.54 -6.02
N GLN A 358 9.60 -2.99 -6.54
CA GLN A 358 9.44 -3.39 -7.94
C GLN A 358 9.06 -2.23 -8.86
N VAL A 359 8.66 -1.09 -8.30
CA VAL A 359 8.28 0.09 -9.09
C VAL A 359 9.55 0.69 -9.70
N PRO A 360 9.68 0.80 -11.03
CA PRO A 360 10.93 1.27 -11.66
C PRO A 360 11.36 2.66 -11.23
N ALA A 361 10.40 3.55 -10.94
CA ALA A 361 10.70 4.89 -10.46
C ALA A 361 11.20 4.91 -9.01
N TYR A 362 10.87 3.88 -8.22
CA TYR A 362 11.38 3.72 -6.88
C TYR A 362 12.64 2.86 -6.86
N SER A 363 12.72 1.75 -7.60
CA SER A 363 13.86 0.82 -7.57
C SER A 363 15.19 1.54 -7.87
N SER A 364 16.24 1.21 -7.09
CA SER A 364 17.59 1.64 -7.45
C SER A 364 18.17 0.66 -8.46
N ASN A 365 19.03 1.14 -9.37
CA ASN A 365 19.72 0.30 -10.35
C ASN A 365 20.42 -0.91 -9.71
N GLU A 366 20.91 -0.76 -8.48
CA GLU A 366 21.50 -1.82 -7.65
C GLU A 366 20.50 -2.91 -7.23
N VAL A 367 19.28 -2.54 -6.85
CA VAL A 367 18.22 -3.48 -6.47
C VAL A 367 17.65 -4.20 -7.69
N THR A 368 17.48 -3.50 -8.82
CA THR A 368 17.16 -4.17 -10.09
C THR A 368 18.28 -5.12 -10.53
N GLY A 369 19.54 -4.80 -10.26
CA GLY A 369 20.67 -5.71 -10.49
C GLY A 369 20.58 -6.98 -9.64
N LEU A 370 20.25 -6.86 -8.35
CA LEU A 370 20.03 -7.99 -7.43
C LEU A 370 18.79 -8.82 -7.78
N VAL A 371 17.68 -8.18 -8.19
CA VAL A 371 16.45 -8.89 -8.60
C VAL A 371 16.65 -9.61 -9.94
N ASN A 372 17.37 -9.00 -10.88
CA ASN A 372 17.73 -9.65 -12.14
C ASN A 372 18.78 -10.75 -11.94
N ALA A 373 19.73 -10.57 -11.01
CA ALA A 373 20.65 -11.61 -10.60
C ALA A 373 19.93 -12.78 -9.92
N ALA A 374 18.97 -12.52 -9.02
CA ALA A 374 18.15 -13.55 -8.38
C ALA A 374 17.18 -14.26 -9.36
N ALA A 375 16.73 -13.56 -10.41
CA ALA A 375 15.96 -14.15 -11.50
C ALA A 375 16.85 -15.03 -12.41
N ASN A 376 18.12 -14.66 -12.59
CA ASN A 376 19.12 -15.45 -13.31
C ASN A 376 19.79 -16.54 -12.46
N GLU A 377 19.74 -16.47 -11.12
CA GLU A 377 20.17 -17.53 -10.18
C GLU A 377 19.25 -18.76 -10.22
N LEU A 378 18.20 -18.76 -11.05
CA LEU A 378 17.54 -20.00 -11.49
C LEU A 378 18.46 -20.89 -12.34
N GLU A 379 19.57 -20.35 -12.87
CA GLU A 379 20.76 -21.13 -13.22
C GLU A 379 21.68 -21.20 -12.00
N SER A 380 21.31 -22.04 -11.03
CA SER A 380 22.13 -22.35 -9.85
C SER A 380 23.59 -22.61 -10.25
N THR A 381 24.51 -21.83 -9.68
CA THR A 381 25.97 -22.01 -9.79
C THR A 381 26.49 -23.31 -9.14
N PHE A 382 25.57 -24.17 -8.66
CA PHE A 382 25.84 -25.54 -8.25
C PHE A 382 24.82 -26.46 -8.91
N ASN A 383 24.99 -26.73 -10.20
CA ASN A 383 24.44 -27.95 -10.79
C ASN A 383 25.15 -29.15 -10.11
N LEU A 384 24.51 -29.71 -9.07
CA LEU A 384 24.92 -30.98 -8.43
C LEU A 384 24.69 -32.19 -9.35
N GLY A 385 24.16 -31.98 -10.56
CA GLY A 385 24.15 -32.98 -11.62
C GLY A 385 25.53 -33.08 -12.26
N LEU A 386 26.09 -34.30 -12.31
CA LEU A 386 27.26 -34.59 -13.13
C LEU A 386 26.90 -34.29 -14.59
N THR A 387 27.72 -33.47 -15.26
CA THR A 387 27.62 -33.32 -16.72
C THR A 387 27.79 -34.69 -17.39
N ASP A 388 27.23 -34.89 -18.58
CA ASP A 388 27.29 -36.19 -19.28
C ASP A 388 28.73 -36.71 -19.44
N LYS A 389 29.69 -35.79 -19.60
CA LYS A 389 31.12 -36.09 -19.63
C LYS A 389 31.66 -36.60 -18.29
N GLN A 390 31.23 -36.02 -17.17
CA GLN A 390 31.61 -36.48 -15.83
C GLN A 390 30.92 -37.80 -15.46
N LYS A 391 29.71 -38.03 -15.95
CA LYS A 391 29.00 -39.31 -15.80
C LYS A 391 29.73 -40.43 -16.55
N GLN A 392 30.12 -40.19 -17.79
CA GLN A 392 30.93 -41.14 -18.58
C GLN A 392 32.30 -41.40 -17.95
N ALA A 393 32.95 -40.35 -17.41
CA ALA A 393 34.22 -40.52 -16.71
C ALA A 393 34.06 -41.35 -15.43
N ARG A 394 32.97 -41.17 -14.67
CA ARG A 394 32.67 -42.00 -13.49
C ARG A 394 32.39 -43.45 -13.85
N GLU A 395 31.67 -43.70 -14.94
CA GLU A 395 31.35 -45.04 -15.43
C GLU A 395 32.57 -45.76 -16.03
N GLY A 396 33.57 -45.03 -16.53
CA GLY A 396 34.82 -45.58 -17.07
C GLY A 396 35.92 -45.84 -16.03
N VAL A 397 35.73 -45.43 -14.77
CA VAL A 397 36.69 -45.71 -13.69
C VAL A 397 36.46 -47.12 -13.17
N VAL A 398 37.37 -48.03 -13.51
CA VAL A 398 37.35 -49.43 -13.05
C VAL A 398 37.77 -49.48 -11.59
N LEU A 399 36.80 -49.72 -10.72
CA LEU A 399 37.04 -49.93 -9.30
C LEU A 399 37.48 -51.38 -9.05
N PRO A 400 38.58 -51.62 -8.33
CA PRO A 400 38.93 -52.97 -7.88
C PRO A 400 37.78 -53.58 -7.08
N TYR A 401 37.38 -54.81 -7.42
CA TYR A 401 36.32 -55.61 -6.76
C TYR A 401 34.86 -55.17 -6.97
N PHE A 402 34.57 -54.20 -7.84
CA PHE A 402 33.18 -53.82 -8.17
C PHE A 402 32.43 -54.92 -8.94
N ASP A 403 33.16 -55.77 -9.67
CA ASP A 403 32.61 -56.96 -10.34
C ASP A 403 32.14 -58.03 -9.36
N ALA A 404 32.57 -58.01 -8.09
CA ALA A 404 32.12 -58.97 -7.07
C ALA A 404 30.70 -58.67 -6.55
N GLN A 405 30.18 -57.47 -6.78
CA GLN A 405 28.82 -57.08 -6.39
C GLN A 405 27.77 -57.30 -7.50
N LYS A 406 28.20 -57.32 -8.77
CA LYS A 406 27.33 -57.70 -9.89
C LYS A 406 27.43 -59.21 -10.05
N GLY A 407 26.40 -59.93 -9.62
CA GLY A 407 26.35 -61.40 -9.52
C GLY A 407 26.50 -62.23 -10.81
N GLU A 408 27.32 -61.81 -11.77
CA GLU A 408 27.70 -62.57 -12.97
C GLU A 408 29.19 -62.96 -13.02
N GLY A 409 29.97 -62.65 -11.99
CA GLY A 409 31.37 -63.12 -11.83
C GLY A 409 31.49 -64.19 -10.73
N ALA A 410 32.30 -65.23 -10.97
CA ALA A 410 32.47 -66.41 -10.10
C ALA A 410 33.21 -66.13 -8.77
N GLY A 411 32.66 -65.25 -7.93
CA GLY A 411 33.21 -64.90 -6.61
C GLY A 411 32.11 -64.53 -5.62
N GLU A 412 31.71 -65.49 -4.80
CA GLU A 412 30.80 -65.33 -3.66
C GLU A 412 31.51 -64.54 -2.54
N GLY A 413 31.62 -63.23 -2.69
CA GLY A 413 32.43 -62.39 -1.80
C GLY A 413 31.76 -61.07 -1.48
N GLY A 414 30.86 -61.07 -0.50
CA GLY A 414 30.24 -59.83 -0.03
C GLY A 414 29.09 -59.95 0.97
N ARG A 415 28.90 -61.09 1.64
CA ARG A 415 27.99 -61.17 2.79
C ARG A 415 28.80 -60.96 4.06
N ILE A 416 28.59 -59.82 4.71
CA ILE A 416 29.09 -59.58 6.06
C ILE A 416 28.12 -60.28 7.01
N LEU A 417 28.56 -61.37 7.64
CA LEU A 417 27.86 -61.94 8.79
C LEU A 417 28.32 -61.20 10.05
N TYR A 418 27.37 -60.68 10.82
CA TYR A 418 27.61 -60.18 12.17
C TYR A 418 27.34 -61.32 13.16
N ASP A 419 28.35 -61.75 13.91
CA ASP A 419 28.20 -62.65 15.05
C ASP A 419 28.11 -61.78 16.31
N MET A 420 26.99 -61.86 17.03
CA MET A 420 26.81 -61.13 18.29
C MET A 420 27.66 -61.77 19.40
N GLY A 421 28.47 -60.97 20.09
CA GLY A 421 29.24 -61.41 21.25
C GLY A 421 28.40 -61.39 22.53
N GLU A 422 28.69 -62.29 23.48
CA GLU A 422 27.99 -62.37 24.78
C GLU A 422 28.18 -61.14 25.71
N GLU A 423 28.90 -60.11 25.25
CA GLU A 423 29.13 -58.85 25.96
C GLU A 423 28.26 -57.69 25.44
N ASP A 424 27.39 -57.93 24.45
CA ASP A 424 26.50 -56.91 23.87
C ASP A 424 25.17 -56.88 24.66
N ASP A 425 25.14 -56.11 25.75
CA ASP A 425 23.97 -55.85 26.61
C ASP A 425 22.99 -54.90 25.89
N PHE A 426 22.18 -55.51 25.02
CA PHE A 426 21.08 -54.84 24.32
C PHE A 426 20.00 -54.43 25.34
N ASP A 427 20.02 -53.17 25.78
CA ASP A 427 19.01 -52.61 26.69
C ASP A 427 17.67 -52.43 25.96
N GLU A 428 16.66 -53.22 26.34
CA GLU A 428 15.35 -53.34 25.67
C GLU A 428 14.42 -52.11 25.85
N GLU A 429 14.89 -50.99 26.43
CA GLU A 429 14.05 -49.84 26.82
C GLU A 429 14.23 -48.56 25.96
N GLU A 430 15.12 -48.54 24.95
CA GLU A 430 15.43 -47.31 24.20
C GLU A 430 14.61 -47.07 22.92
N ASP A 431 13.77 -48.01 22.47
CA ASP A 431 13.10 -47.94 21.16
C ASP A 431 11.55 -47.81 21.21
N GLU A 432 11.03 -46.90 22.04
CA GLU A 432 9.69 -46.32 21.83
C GLU A 432 9.75 -44.78 21.73
N ILE A 433 10.11 -44.25 20.55
CA ILE A 433 9.80 -42.87 20.12
C ILE A 433 9.29 -42.85 18.68
#